data_AF-A0A9D6ALF6-F1
#
_entry.id   AF-A0A9D6ALF6-F1
#
_cell.length_a   1.000
_cell.length_b   1.000
_cell.length_c   1.000
_cell.angle_alpha   90.00
_cell.angle_beta   90.00
_cell.angle_gamma   90.00
#
_symmetry.space_group_name_H-M   'P 1'
#
loop_
_entity.id
_entity.type
_entity.pdbx_description
1 polymer ?
#
loop_
_entity_poly.entity_id
_entity_poly.type
_entity_poly.pdbx_seq_one_letter_code
_entity_poly.pdbx_strand_id
1 'polypeptide(L)'
;MQQNLNSHTRMVLDEERLEAAKQSLDQGAVTPEMTQWRDDIVKLLNDALATEIVCVLRYKRHYFTATGLESPAIAEEFLVHANEEQAHADKIAKRIVQLGGEPDLNPDTLTQRSHADYSPDSDLRSMIRANLIAERVAIEAYSQMIELIGDKDPSSRRLIEHILEQEQEHADELSDWMKHAT
;
A
#
# COMPACT_ATOMS: atom_id res chain seq x y z
N MET A 1 -29.78 -30.74 -38.51
CA MET A 1 -29.07 -31.62 -37.56
C MET A 1 -28.45 -30.74 -36.50
N GLN A 2 -28.78 -31.03 -35.24
CA GLN A 2 -28.43 -30.24 -34.08
C GLN A 2 -27.21 -30.85 -33.38
N GLN A 3 -26.50 -29.97 -32.64
CA GLN A 3 -25.55 -30.21 -31.55
C GLN A 3 -24.04 -30.21 -31.86
N ASN A 4 -23.37 -29.19 -31.31
CA ASN A 4 -22.24 -29.32 -30.39
C ASN A 4 -22.21 -28.03 -29.56
N LEU A 5 -23.07 -27.88 -28.54
CA LEU A 5 -22.83 -28.23 -27.13
C LEU A 5 -21.51 -27.64 -26.60
N ASN A 6 -21.67 -26.52 -25.88
CA ASN A 6 -20.75 -25.93 -24.92
C ASN A 6 -19.81 -26.97 -24.27
N SER A 7 -18.52 -26.93 -24.61
CA SER A 7 -17.51 -27.54 -23.76
C SER A 7 -17.34 -26.66 -22.53
N HIS A 8 -18.15 -26.88 -21.51
CA HIS A 8 -17.84 -26.37 -20.18
C HIS A 8 -16.52 -27.00 -19.75
N THR A 9 -15.44 -26.23 -19.74
CA THR A 9 -14.19 -26.66 -19.11
C THR A 9 -14.51 -26.97 -17.65
N ARG A 10 -14.33 -28.22 -17.23
CA ARG A 10 -14.57 -28.58 -15.83
C ARG A 10 -13.62 -27.79 -14.94
N MET A 11 -14.12 -27.27 -13.83
CA MET A 11 -13.32 -26.69 -12.76
C MET A 11 -12.62 -27.83 -12.02
N VAL A 12 -11.45 -28.22 -12.53
CA VAL A 12 -10.57 -29.22 -11.91
C VAL A 12 -9.28 -28.54 -11.47
N LEU A 13 -8.66 -29.05 -10.41
CA LEU A 13 -7.34 -28.59 -9.99
C LEU A 13 -6.27 -29.08 -10.96
N ASP A 14 -5.19 -28.31 -11.04
CA ASP A 14 -4.00 -28.69 -11.79
C ASP A 14 -3.14 -29.61 -10.92
N GLU A 15 -3.28 -30.92 -11.14
CA GLU A 15 -2.57 -31.96 -10.37
C GLU A 15 -1.05 -31.87 -10.55
N GLU A 16 -0.55 -31.43 -11.71
CA GLU A 16 0.90 -31.26 -11.93
C GLU A 16 1.45 -30.14 -11.06
N ARG A 17 0.72 -29.02 -10.95
CA ARG A 17 1.09 -27.93 -10.04
C ARG A 17 1.02 -28.33 -8.57
N LEU A 18 0.08 -29.19 -8.19
CA LEU A 18 0.00 -29.73 -6.84
C LEU A 18 1.23 -30.61 -6.52
N GLU A 19 1.65 -31.47 -7.45
CA GLU A 19 2.87 -32.26 -7.29
C GLU A 19 4.13 -31.40 -7.23
N ALA A 20 4.22 -30.36 -8.08
CA ALA A 20 5.34 -29.41 -8.04
C ALA A 20 5.41 -28.67 -6.69
N ALA A 21 4.26 -28.28 -6.13
CA ALA A 21 4.20 -27.64 -4.81
C ALA A 21 4.69 -28.55 -3.68
N LYS A 22 4.42 -29.86 -3.74
CA LYS A 22 4.91 -30.84 -2.74
C LYS A 22 6.44 -30.96 -2.72
N GLN A 23 7.10 -30.66 -3.83
CA GLN A 23 8.55 -30.79 -4.00
C GLN A 23 9.30 -29.47 -3.71
N SER A 24 8.62 -28.33 -3.74
CA SER A 24 9.19 -26.99 -3.57
C SER A 24 9.10 -26.51 -2.11
N LEU A 25 9.82 -27.17 -1.20
CA LEU A 25 9.72 -26.90 0.24
C LEU A 25 10.56 -25.69 0.72
N ASP A 26 11.59 -25.31 -0.03
CA ASP A 26 12.56 -24.30 0.42
C ASP A 26 12.07 -22.85 0.26
N GLN A 27 10.96 -22.63 -0.44
CA GLN A 27 10.43 -21.30 -0.78
C GLN A 27 9.21 -20.90 0.07
N GLY A 28 8.97 -21.61 1.18
CA GLY A 28 7.90 -21.30 2.13
C GLY A 28 6.51 -21.26 1.47
N ALA A 29 5.85 -20.11 1.52
CA ALA A 29 4.51 -19.92 0.95
C ALA A 29 4.50 -19.65 -0.57
N VAL A 30 5.66 -19.47 -1.19
CA VAL A 30 5.78 -19.19 -2.62
C VAL A 30 5.81 -20.51 -3.39
N THR A 31 4.81 -20.71 -4.26
CA THR A 31 4.74 -21.88 -5.14
C THR A 31 5.47 -21.60 -6.47
N PRO A 32 5.94 -22.63 -7.20
CA PRO A 32 6.73 -22.44 -8.43
C PRO A 32 6.08 -21.50 -9.46
N GLU A 33 4.76 -21.53 -9.63
CA GLU A 33 4.09 -20.67 -10.61
C GLU A 33 4.06 -19.18 -10.24
N MET A 34 4.17 -18.84 -8.95
CA MET A 34 4.21 -17.43 -8.54
C MET A 34 5.53 -16.75 -8.91
N THR A 35 6.57 -17.51 -9.27
CA THR A 35 7.93 -16.99 -9.44
C THR A 35 8.07 -16.01 -10.59
N GLN A 36 7.27 -16.12 -11.65
CA GLN A 36 7.40 -15.27 -12.85
C GLN A 36 7.18 -13.77 -12.59
N TRP A 37 6.34 -13.40 -11.61
CA TRP A 37 6.01 -12.00 -11.30
C TRP A 37 6.49 -11.55 -9.92
N ARG A 38 7.11 -12.47 -9.16
CA ARG A 38 7.43 -12.26 -7.75
C ARG A 38 8.36 -11.06 -7.55
N ASP A 39 9.42 -10.93 -8.36
CA ASP A 39 10.36 -9.81 -8.22
C ASP A 39 9.73 -8.45 -8.55
N ASP A 40 8.89 -8.39 -9.59
CA ASP A 40 8.16 -7.17 -9.95
C ASP A 40 7.19 -6.75 -8.83
N ILE A 41 6.47 -7.70 -8.25
CA ILE A 41 5.56 -7.45 -7.12
C ILE A 41 6.34 -7.00 -5.88
N VAL A 42 7.47 -7.65 -5.57
CA VAL A 42 8.34 -7.22 -4.47
C VAL A 42 8.86 -5.81 -4.67
N LYS A 43 9.17 -5.41 -5.91
CA LYS A 43 9.55 -4.03 -6.22
C LYS A 43 8.40 -3.05 -5.96
N LEU A 44 7.21 -3.32 -6.50
CA LEU A 44 6.04 -2.47 -6.28
C LEU A 44 5.73 -2.30 -4.78
N LEU A 45 5.80 -3.39 -4.02
CA LEU A 45 5.62 -3.37 -2.57
C LEU A 45 6.71 -2.57 -1.86
N ASN A 46 7.96 -2.61 -2.32
CA ASN A 46 9.03 -1.79 -1.73
C ASN A 46 8.85 -0.30 -2.02
N ASP A 47 8.36 0.07 -3.21
CA ASP A 47 8.07 1.47 -3.54
C ASP A 47 6.87 1.99 -2.71
N ALA A 48 5.84 1.15 -2.51
CA ALA A 48 4.75 1.43 -1.57
C ALA A 48 5.23 1.53 -0.11
N LEU A 49 6.09 0.61 0.35
CA LEU A 49 6.70 0.67 1.69
C LEU A 49 7.43 1.99 1.93
N ALA A 50 8.20 2.47 0.95
CA ALA A 50 8.87 3.76 1.05
C ALA A 50 7.86 4.92 1.18
N THR A 51 6.74 4.83 0.46
CA THR A 51 5.65 5.80 0.51
C THR A 51 5.06 5.87 1.92
N GLU A 52 4.69 4.72 2.49
CA GLU A 52 4.15 4.64 3.85
C GLU A 52 5.09 5.21 4.90
N ILE A 53 6.39 4.86 4.83
CA ILE A 53 7.37 5.38 5.80
C ILE A 53 7.54 6.90 5.65
N VAL A 54 7.51 7.45 4.43
CA VAL A 54 7.53 8.90 4.22
C VAL A 54 6.26 9.55 4.79
N CYS A 55 5.09 8.94 4.61
CA CYS A 55 3.83 9.39 5.19
C CYS A 55 3.87 9.39 6.73
N VAL A 56 4.35 8.32 7.38
CA VAL A 56 4.57 8.26 8.84
C VAL A 56 5.39 9.45 9.32
N LEU A 57 6.52 9.72 8.65
CA LEU A 57 7.43 10.78 9.05
C LEU A 57 6.82 12.18 8.83
N ARG A 58 6.07 12.36 7.73
CA ARG A 58 5.34 13.60 7.43
C ARG A 58 4.25 13.87 8.46
N TYR A 59 3.39 12.89 8.73
CA TYR A 59 2.33 13.02 9.73
C TYR A 59 2.86 13.27 11.14
N LYS A 60 3.89 12.54 11.58
CA LYS A 60 4.52 12.79 12.89
C LYS A 60 5.07 14.20 12.98
N ARG A 61 5.73 14.68 11.92
CA ARG A 61 6.22 16.05 11.88
C ARG A 61 5.06 17.04 12.01
N HIS A 62 4.00 16.89 11.22
CA HIS A 62 2.83 17.75 11.28
C HIS A 62 2.16 17.70 12.66
N TYR A 63 2.00 16.53 13.27
CA TYR A 63 1.52 16.38 14.65
C TYR A 63 2.34 17.23 15.64
N PHE A 64 3.66 17.06 15.66
CA PHE A 64 4.52 17.76 16.63
C PHE A 64 4.63 19.27 16.39
N THR A 65 4.33 19.75 15.19
CA THR A 65 4.52 21.15 14.79
C THR A 65 3.21 21.90 14.54
N ALA A 66 2.07 21.22 14.58
CA ALA A 66 0.76 21.83 14.51
C ALA A 66 0.57 22.74 15.73
N THR A 67 0.31 24.03 15.47
CA THR A 67 0.07 25.04 16.50
C THR A 67 -1.10 25.94 16.09
N GLY A 68 -1.85 26.49 17.06
CA GLY A 68 -3.01 27.35 16.82
C GLY A 68 -4.25 26.98 17.64
N LEU A 69 -5.31 27.81 17.58
CA LEU A 69 -6.54 27.65 18.36
C LEU A 69 -7.34 26.38 17.99
N GLU A 70 -7.35 25.99 16.71
CA GLU A 70 -8.02 24.77 16.22
C GLU A 70 -7.07 23.55 16.13
N SER A 71 -5.82 23.74 16.53
CA SER A 71 -4.75 22.76 16.35
C SER A 71 -4.87 21.45 17.14
N PRO A 72 -5.44 21.38 18.35
CA PRO A 72 -5.35 20.15 19.15
C PRO A 72 -6.02 18.94 18.50
N ALA A 73 -7.25 19.09 17.99
CA ALA A 73 -7.99 17.97 17.39
C ALA A 73 -7.34 17.49 16.08
N ILE A 74 -6.97 18.42 15.19
CA ILE A 74 -6.32 18.09 13.91
C ILE A 74 -4.92 17.48 14.14
N ALA A 75 -4.18 17.96 15.13
CA ALA A 75 -2.89 17.38 15.49
C ALA A 75 -3.08 15.94 15.99
N GLU A 76 -4.02 15.69 16.91
CA GLU A 76 -4.31 14.34 17.38
C GLU A 76 -4.64 13.39 16.23
N GLU A 77 -5.42 13.83 15.25
CA GLU A 77 -5.73 13.01 14.08
C GLU A 77 -4.52 12.77 13.17
N PHE A 78 -3.62 13.76 13.01
CA PHE A 78 -2.33 13.51 12.34
C PHE A 78 -1.52 12.40 13.03
N LEU A 79 -1.60 12.27 14.36
CA LEU A 79 -0.95 11.17 15.06
C LEU A 79 -1.68 9.84 14.83
N VAL A 80 -3.00 9.84 14.71
CA VAL A 80 -3.79 8.64 14.35
C VAL A 80 -3.35 8.13 12.99
N HIS A 81 -3.41 8.99 11.95
CA HIS A 81 -2.97 8.62 10.61
C HIS A 81 -1.51 8.15 10.61
N ALA A 82 -0.59 8.83 11.31
CA ALA A 82 0.80 8.39 11.42
C ALA A 82 0.96 6.94 11.94
N ASN A 83 0.07 6.48 12.82
CA ASN A 83 0.10 5.12 13.34
C ASN A 83 -0.54 4.12 12.36
N GLU A 84 -1.53 4.56 11.59
CA GLU A 84 -2.15 3.78 10.53
C GLU A 84 -1.17 3.55 9.37
N GLU A 85 -0.45 4.59 8.92
CA GLU A 85 0.62 4.44 7.92
C GLU A 85 1.73 3.50 8.40
N GLN A 86 2.05 3.53 9.70
CA GLN A 86 3.01 2.57 10.25
C GLN A 86 2.47 1.14 10.18
N ALA A 87 1.17 0.95 10.44
CA ALA A 87 0.53 -0.35 10.30
C ALA A 87 0.49 -0.82 8.83
N HIS A 88 0.30 0.10 7.87
CA HIS A 88 0.40 -0.18 6.44
C HIS A 88 1.82 -0.66 6.08
N ALA A 89 2.84 0.11 6.47
CA ALA A 89 4.25 -0.23 6.27
C ALA A 89 4.59 -1.62 6.83
N ASP A 90 4.16 -1.93 8.04
CA ASP A 90 4.43 -3.21 8.69
C ASP A 90 3.77 -4.39 7.94
N LYS A 91 2.53 -4.21 7.47
CA LYS A 91 1.83 -5.23 6.66
C LYS A 91 2.56 -5.46 5.34
N ILE A 92 2.99 -4.39 4.66
CA ILE A 92 3.74 -4.46 3.39
C ILE A 92 5.10 -5.13 3.58
N ALA A 93 5.88 -4.72 4.58
CA ALA A 93 7.18 -5.32 4.88
C ALA A 93 7.06 -6.83 5.15
N LYS A 94 6.05 -7.23 5.94
CA LYS A 94 5.75 -8.65 6.17
C LYS A 94 5.41 -9.37 4.87
N ARG A 95 4.66 -8.74 3.95
CA ARG A 95 4.32 -9.34 2.67
C ARG A 95 5.55 -9.52 1.77
N ILE A 96 6.46 -8.55 1.74
CA ILE A 96 7.74 -8.65 1.02
C ILE A 96 8.53 -9.87 1.48
N VAL A 97 8.67 -10.06 2.81
CA VAL A 97 9.37 -11.22 3.38
C VAL A 97 8.67 -12.54 3.04
N GLN A 98 7.33 -12.58 3.05
CA GLN A 98 6.57 -13.77 2.65
C GLN A 98 6.81 -14.16 1.18
N LEU A 99 7.10 -13.19 0.33
CA LEU A 99 7.49 -13.41 -1.07
C LEU A 99 8.98 -13.74 -1.21
N GLY A 100 9.73 -13.89 -0.12
CA GLY A 100 11.18 -14.12 -0.12
C GLY A 100 12.00 -12.91 -0.56
N GLY A 101 11.41 -11.71 -0.57
CA GLY A 101 12.11 -10.44 -0.79
C GLY A 101 12.61 -9.82 0.51
N GLU A 102 13.44 -8.79 0.39
CA GLU A 102 13.93 -8.00 1.51
C GLU A 102 13.23 -6.63 1.53
N PRO A 103 12.62 -6.22 2.66
CA PRO A 103 12.03 -4.89 2.78
C PRO A 103 13.13 -3.83 2.92
N ASP A 104 13.17 -2.87 1.98
CA ASP A 104 14.12 -1.76 2.00
C ASP A 104 13.57 -0.59 2.82
N LEU A 105 14.07 -0.47 4.06
CA LEU A 105 13.79 0.63 4.99
C LEU A 105 14.94 1.66 5.06
N ASN A 106 15.88 1.63 4.11
CA ASN A 106 17.04 2.51 4.14
C ASN A 106 16.61 3.99 4.00
N PRO A 107 16.84 4.86 5.01
CA PRO A 107 16.42 6.25 4.97
C PRO A 107 17.02 7.03 3.79
N ASP A 108 18.21 6.65 3.31
CA ASP A 108 18.89 7.34 2.21
C ASP A 108 18.19 7.14 0.86
N THR A 109 17.37 6.10 0.71
CA THR A 109 16.69 5.75 -0.55
C THR A 109 15.19 5.95 -0.51
N LEU A 110 14.59 6.22 0.66
CA LEU A 110 13.13 6.34 0.83
C LEU A 110 12.51 7.34 -0.15
N THR A 111 13.02 8.57 -0.20
CA THR A 111 12.43 9.63 -1.04
C THR A 111 12.63 9.40 -2.54
N GLN A 112 13.55 8.53 -2.95
CA GLN A 112 13.74 8.18 -4.36
C GLN A 112 12.72 7.15 -4.85
N ARG A 113 12.13 6.39 -3.93
CA ARG A 113 11.17 5.31 -4.19
C ARG A 113 9.74 5.68 -3.84
N SER A 114 9.56 6.54 -2.83
CA SER A 114 8.27 7.03 -2.39
C SER A 114 7.52 7.71 -3.53
N HIS A 115 6.23 7.44 -3.64
CA HIS A 115 5.34 8.16 -4.56
C HIS A 115 4.95 9.54 -4.00
N ALA A 116 4.98 9.70 -2.68
CA ALA A 116 4.58 10.92 -1.99
C ALA A 116 5.77 11.70 -1.41
N ASP A 117 5.62 13.02 -1.31
CA ASP A 117 6.64 13.92 -0.76
C ASP A 117 6.63 13.94 0.78
N TYR A 118 7.78 14.26 1.37
CA TYR A 118 7.93 14.44 2.82
C TYR A 118 7.21 15.68 3.39
N SER A 119 7.15 16.78 2.62
CA SER A 119 6.69 18.12 3.00
C SER A 119 7.09 18.68 4.39
N PRO A 120 7.90 19.75 4.45
CA PRO A 120 8.21 20.46 5.68
C PRO A 120 7.25 21.64 5.98
N ASP A 121 6.00 21.62 5.56
CA ASP A 121 5.05 22.74 5.78
C ASP A 121 4.78 23.02 7.27
N SER A 122 4.54 24.29 7.63
CA SER A 122 4.45 24.72 9.04
C SER A 122 3.16 25.42 9.43
N ASP A 123 2.37 25.91 8.47
CA ASP A 123 1.03 26.40 8.76
C ASP A 123 0.01 25.27 8.62
N LEU A 124 -0.98 25.24 9.51
CA LEU A 124 -1.94 24.12 9.63
C LEU A 124 -2.66 23.83 8.30
N ARG A 125 -3.01 24.87 7.55
CA ARG A 125 -3.70 24.76 6.26
C ARG A 125 -2.80 24.10 5.21
N SER A 126 -1.53 24.47 5.14
CA SER A 126 -0.56 23.81 4.26
C SER A 126 -0.26 22.38 4.69
N MET A 127 -0.22 22.07 6.00
CA MET A 127 -0.07 20.70 6.49
C MET A 127 -1.22 19.80 6.01
N ILE A 128 -2.47 20.23 6.19
CA ILE A 128 -3.67 19.51 5.73
C ILE A 128 -3.59 19.31 4.22
N ARG A 129 -3.24 20.37 3.47
CA ARG A 129 -3.10 20.30 2.02
C ARG A 129 -2.02 19.31 1.59
N ALA A 130 -0.87 19.31 2.24
CA ALA A 130 0.25 18.43 1.91
C ALA A 130 -0.10 16.96 2.15
N ASN A 131 -0.73 16.66 3.29
CA ASN A 131 -1.25 15.32 3.58
C ASN A 131 -2.33 14.91 2.56
N LEU A 132 -3.29 15.78 2.24
CA LEU A 132 -4.33 15.47 1.25
C LEU A 132 -3.74 15.19 -0.15
N ILE A 133 -2.71 15.93 -0.56
CA ILE A 133 -2.02 15.65 -1.82
C ILE A 133 -1.37 14.27 -1.78
N ALA A 134 -0.68 13.94 -0.68
CA ALA A 134 -0.04 12.66 -0.53
C ALA A 134 -1.03 11.49 -0.56
N GLU A 135 -2.17 11.58 0.14
CA GLU A 135 -3.16 10.49 0.12
C GLU A 135 -3.75 10.29 -1.27
N ARG A 136 -3.99 11.37 -2.01
CA ARG A 136 -4.44 11.26 -3.39
C ARG A 136 -3.42 10.61 -4.31
N VAL A 137 -2.13 10.80 -4.05
CA VAL A 137 -1.05 10.14 -4.80
C VAL A 137 -0.95 8.66 -4.40
N ALA A 138 -1.06 8.33 -3.12
CA ALA A 138 -1.11 6.95 -2.63
C ALA A 138 -2.31 6.18 -3.21
N ILE A 139 -3.52 6.77 -3.17
CA ILE A 139 -4.74 6.22 -3.77
C ILE A 139 -4.54 5.86 -5.25
N GLU A 140 -3.95 6.77 -6.03
CA GLU A 140 -3.67 6.53 -7.45
C GLU A 140 -2.65 5.41 -7.64
N ALA A 141 -1.52 5.45 -6.91
CA ALA A 141 -0.49 4.42 -6.99
C ALA A 141 -1.04 3.04 -6.63
N TYR A 142 -1.85 2.94 -5.57
CA TYR A 142 -2.41 1.69 -5.08
C TYR A 142 -3.50 1.16 -6.00
N SER A 143 -4.32 2.03 -6.59
CA SER A 143 -5.26 1.65 -7.65
C SER A 143 -4.53 1.01 -8.84
N GLN A 144 -3.43 1.62 -9.31
CA GLN A 144 -2.62 1.05 -10.39
C GLN A 144 -1.95 -0.27 -9.98
N MET A 145 -1.43 -0.37 -8.76
CA MET A 145 -0.85 -1.62 -8.25
C MET A 145 -1.86 -2.76 -8.22
N ILE A 146 -3.11 -2.50 -7.83
CA ILE A 146 -4.19 -3.50 -7.82
C ILE A 146 -4.43 -4.05 -9.23
N GLU A 147 -4.48 -3.17 -10.24
CA GLU A 147 -4.63 -3.56 -11.64
C GLU A 147 -3.43 -4.36 -12.17
N LEU A 148 -2.21 -3.90 -11.88
CA LEU A 148 -0.98 -4.55 -12.31
C LEU A 148 -0.83 -5.96 -11.72
N ILE A 149 -1.07 -6.10 -10.41
CA ILE A 149 -1.01 -7.39 -9.71
C ILE A 149 -2.13 -8.30 -10.23
N GLY A 150 -3.38 -7.83 -10.24
CA GLY A 150 -4.54 -8.60 -10.71
C GLY A 150 -4.59 -10.01 -10.11
N ASP A 151 -4.67 -11.01 -10.98
CA ASP A 151 -4.74 -12.43 -10.57
C ASP A 151 -3.37 -13.09 -10.35
N LYS A 152 -2.25 -12.35 -10.54
CA LYS A 152 -0.89 -12.89 -10.40
C LYS A 152 -0.55 -13.19 -8.94
N ASP A 153 -1.03 -12.34 -8.03
CA ASP A 153 -0.90 -12.55 -6.58
C ASP A 153 -2.12 -11.98 -5.83
N PRO A 154 -3.17 -12.80 -5.65
CA PRO A 154 -4.39 -12.37 -4.97
C PRO A 154 -4.19 -11.95 -3.51
N SER A 155 -3.11 -12.37 -2.86
CA SER A 155 -2.84 -12.00 -1.47
C SER A 155 -2.20 -10.62 -1.37
N SER A 156 -1.25 -10.29 -2.26
CA SER A 156 -0.72 -8.93 -2.35
C SER A 156 -1.77 -7.95 -2.84
N ARG A 157 -2.60 -8.33 -3.83
CA ARG A 157 -3.72 -7.49 -4.29
C ARG A 157 -4.67 -7.11 -3.15
N ARG A 158 -5.15 -8.11 -2.38
CA ARG A 158 -6.06 -7.87 -1.24
C ARG A 158 -5.45 -7.00 -0.14
N LEU A 159 -4.14 -7.13 0.09
CA LEU A 159 -3.45 -6.25 1.03
C LEU A 159 -3.53 -4.80 0.57
N ILE A 160 -3.22 -4.53 -0.70
CA ILE A 160 -3.24 -3.17 -1.24
C ILE A 160 -4.66 -2.61 -1.36
N GLU A 161 -5.66 -3.45 -1.68
CA GLU A 161 -7.08 -3.06 -1.65
C GLU A 161 -7.52 -2.57 -0.26
N HIS A 162 -7.08 -3.24 0.80
CA HIS A 162 -7.39 -2.84 2.17
C HIS A 162 -6.68 -1.53 2.56
N ILE A 163 -5.42 -1.34 2.16
CA ILE A 163 -4.71 -0.07 2.39
C ILE A 163 -5.39 1.06 1.62
N LEU A 164 -5.73 0.84 0.34
CA LEU A 164 -6.45 1.81 -0.50
C LEU A 164 -7.76 2.30 0.14
N GLU A 165 -8.54 1.41 0.76
CA GLU A 165 -9.74 1.78 1.49
C GLU A 165 -9.44 2.78 2.61
N GLN A 166 -8.41 2.52 3.42
CA GLN A 166 -8.00 3.43 4.50
C GLN A 166 -7.47 4.76 3.95
N GLU A 167 -6.70 4.76 2.86
CA GLU A 167 -6.23 6.03 2.26
C GLU A 167 -7.37 6.90 1.73
N GLN A 168 -8.45 6.28 1.24
CA GLN A 168 -9.64 7.00 0.80
C GLN A 168 -10.35 7.66 1.99
N GLU A 169 -10.44 6.97 3.13
CA GLU A 169 -10.97 7.52 4.38
C GLU A 169 -10.12 8.71 4.85
N HIS A 170 -8.79 8.56 4.92
CA HIS A 170 -7.87 9.65 5.27
C HIS A 170 -8.06 10.87 4.36
N ALA A 171 -8.14 10.65 3.05
CA ALA A 171 -8.29 11.73 2.06
C ALA A 171 -9.63 12.48 2.20
N ASP A 172 -10.72 11.76 2.51
CA ASP A 172 -12.03 12.37 2.72
C ASP A 172 -12.05 13.25 3.98
N GLU A 173 -11.45 12.79 5.08
CA GLU A 173 -11.34 13.56 6.32
C GLU A 173 -10.51 14.85 6.13
N LEU A 174 -9.34 14.74 5.50
CA LEU A 174 -8.49 15.89 5.20
C LEU A 174 -9.16 16.87 4.24
N SER A 175 -9.90 16.38 3.26
CA SER A 175 -10.68 17.19 2.31
C SER A 175 -11.76 18.00 3.02
N ASP A 176 -12.41 17.43 4.03
CA ASP A 176 -13.39 18.14 4.84
C ASP A 176 -12.74 19.21 5.72
N TRP A 177 -11.63 18.92 6.41
CA TRP A 177 -10.91 19.98 7.14
C TRP A 177 -10.41 21.09 6.23
N MET A 178 -9.97 20.77 5.01
CA MET A 178 -9.51 21.76 4.04
C MET A 178 -10.61 22.78 3.66
N LYS A 179 -11.89 22.38 3.68
CA LYS A 179 -13.04 23.27 3.43
C LYS A 179 -13.34 24.17 4.63
N HIS A 180 -13.00 23.73 5.85
CA HIS A 180 -13.33 24.40 7.10
C HIS A 180 -12.17 25.19 7.71
N ALA A 181 -10.92 24.94 7.27
CA ALA A 181 -9.74 25.72 7.63
C ALA A 181 -9.77 27.11 6.96
N THR A 182 -10.47 28.06 7.58
CA THR A 182 -10.48 29.49 7.23
C THR A 182 -9.32 30.25 7.86
#